data_AF-A0A5C5P3E9-F1
#
_entry.id   AF-A0A5C5P3E9-F1
#
_cell.length_a   1.000
_cell.length_b   1.000
_cell.length_c   1.000
_cell.angle_alpha   90.00
_cell.angle_beta   90.00
_cell.angle_gamma   90.00
#
_symmetry.space_group_name_H-M   'P 1'
#
loop_
_entity.id
_entity.type
_entity.pdbx_description
1 polymer ?
#
loop_
_entity_poly.entity_id
_entity_poly.type
_entity_poly.pdbx_seq_one_letter_code
_entity_poly.pdbx_strand_id
1 'polypeptide(L)'
;MYERFCEEIDNLLSGEAADTNAYDYSCEDFEVTSSSYDETKGLLVLEVSFTYSGEQDQDRPYAGCEFYLDVEVTLVRRPGEWLFEEGWVAVTKIETDQDRDREAELADMYADYLKDKKRTDGM
;
A
#
# COMPACT_ATOMS: atom_id res chain seq x y z
N MET A 1 1.08 -19.58 3.91
CA MET A 1 1.83 -18.39 4.38
C MET A 1 1.38 -17.17 3.60
N TYR A 2 1.40 -17.25 2.26
CA TYR A 2 0.81 -16.25 1.37
C TYR A 2 -0.69 -16.02 1.59
N GLU A 3 -1.52 -17.07 1.58
CA GLU A 3 -2.99 -16.93 1.77
C GLU A 3 -3.33 -16.22 3.08
N ARG A 4 -2.71 -16.64 4.17
CA ARG A 4 -2.87 -16.00 5.49
C ARG A 4 -2.42 -14.53 5.50
N PHE A 5 -1.43 -14.16 4.68
CA PHE A 5 -1.03 -12.76 4.53
C PHE A 5 -2.12 -11.97 3.83
N CYS A 6 -2.58 -12.42 2.68
CA CYS A 6 -3.62 -11.70 1.94
C CYS A 6 -4.95 -11.64 2.70
N GLU A 7 -5.33 -12.70 3.43
CA GLU A 7 -6.50 -12.66 4.33
C GLU A 7 -6.35 -11.60 5.43
N GLU A 8 -5.17 -11.45 6.02
CA GLU A 8 -4.93 -10.42 7.04
C GLU A 8 -5.00 -9.00 6.44
N ILE A 9 -4.41 -8.81 5.25
CA ILE A 9 -4.50 -7.53 4.51
C ILE A 9 -5.94 -7.22 4.14
N ASP A 10 -6.71 -8.20 3.65
CA ASP A 10 -8.12 -8.05 3.31
C ASP A 10 -8.95 -7.61 4.53
N ASN A 11 -8.70 -8.21 5.70
CA ASN A 11 -9.35 -7.79 6.94
C ASN A 11 -8.97 -6.35 7.32
N LEU A 12 -7.69 -5.99 7.21
CA LEU A 12 -7.19 -4.65 7.55
C LEU A 12 -7.74 -3.56 6.62
N LEU A 13 -7.88 -3.87 5.32
CA LEU A 13 -8.34 -2.93 4.29
C LEU A 13 -9.82 -3.08 3.96
N SER A 14 -10.56 -3.93 4.68
CA SER A 14 -11.98 -4.17 4.41
C SER A 14 -12.84 -2.90 4.46
N GLY A 15 -12.43 -1.91 5.26
CA GLY A 15 -13.09 -0.60 5.31
C GLY A 15 -12.80 0.24 4.07
N GLU A 16 -11.53 0.39 3.72
CA GLU A 16 -11.04 1.15 2.58
C GLU A 16 -11.50 0.54 1.25
N ALA A 17 -11.45 -0.79 1.13
CA ALA A 17 -11.94 -1.53 -0.03
C ALA A 17 -13.45 -1.37 -0.20
N ALA A 18 -14.23 -1.21 0.88
CA ALA A 18 -15.67 -0.99 0.78
C ALA A 18 -16.05 0.38 0.16
N ASP A 19 -15.14 1.35 0.21
CA ASP A 19 -15.33 2.66 -0.44
C ASP A 19 -15.01 2.63 -1.94
N THR A 20 -14.42 1.53 -2.43
CA THR A 20 -14.17 1.29 -3.85
C THR A 20 -15.33 0.55 -4.53
N ASN A 21 -15.37 0.61 -5.86
CA ASN A 21 -16.28 -0.20 -6.68
C ASN A 21 -15.55 -1.38 -7.33
N ALA A 22 -14.68 -2.04 -6.59
CA ALA A 22 -13.96 -3.23 -7.05
C ALA A 22 -14.22 -4.43 -6.13
N TYR A 23 -14.05 -5.62 -6.68
CA TYR A 23 -14.24 -6.91 -6.01
C TYR A 23 -13.08 -7.86 -6.33
N ASP A 24 -13.08 -9.07 -5.75
CA ASP A 24 -12.05 -10.10 -5.98
C ASP A 24 -10.62 -9.59 -5.82
N TYR A 25 -10.40 -8.89 -4.70
CA TYR A 25 -9.09 -8.35 -4.38
C TYR A 25 -8.01 -9.42 -4.22
N SER A 26 -6.82 -9.12 -4.69
CA SER A 26 -5.65 -9.96 -4.56
C SER A 26 -4.39 -9.15 -4.31
N CYS A 27 -3.39 -9.77 -3.68
CA CYS A 27 -2.09 -9.16 -3.48
C CYS A 27 -1.17 -9.49 -4.67
N GLU A 28 -0.54 -8.49 -5.25
CA GLU A 28 0.34 -8.59 -6.42
C GLU A 28 1.63 -7.80 -6.20
N ASP A 29 2.64 -8.01 -7.05
CA ASP A 29 3.88 -7.20 -7.09
C ASP A 29 4.64 -7.07 -5.75
N PHE A 30 4.80 -8.19 -5.04
CA PHE A 30 5.57 -8.22 -3.80
C PHE A 30 7.05 -7.89 -3.98
N GLU A 31 7.51 -6.87 -3.27
CA GLU A 31 8.91 -6.48 -3.18
C GLU A 31 9.31 -6.29 -1.72
N VAL A 32 10.37 -6.96 -1.28
CA VAL A 32 10.97 -6.72 0.04
C VAL A 32 11.92 -5.53 -0.08
N THR A 33 11.54 -4.40 0.50
CA THR A 33 12.31 -3.14 0.43
C THR A 33 13.41 -3.10 1.49
N SER A 34 13.18 -3.73 2.65
CA SER A 34 14.13 -3.81 3.74
C SER A 34 13.97 -5.10 4.54
N SER A 35 15.07 -5.55 5.15
CA SER A 35 15.05 -6.69 6.08
C SER A 35 16.03 -6.49 7.22
N SER A 36 15.60 -6.81 8.43
CA SER A 36 16.40 -6.66 9.65
C SER A 36 16.16 -7.86 10.56
N TYR A 37 17.23 -8.56 10.93
CA TYR A 37 17.16 -9.72 11.80
C TYR A 37 17.96 -9.52 13.08
N ASP A 38 17.29 -9.66 14.23
CA ASP A 38 17.89 -9.67 15.56
C ASP A 38 18.09 -11.12 16.02
N GLU A 39 19.32 -11.61 15.95
CA GLU A 39 19.72 -12.95 16.38
C GLU A 39 19.51 -13.19 17.88
N THR A 40 19.57 -12.14 18.70
CA THR A 40 19.47 -12.26 20.16
C THR A 40 18.03 -12.48 20.62
N LYS A 41 17.08 -11.89 19.89
CA LYS A 41 15.64 -12.02 20.13
C LYS A 41 14.99 -13.07 19.23
N GLY A 42 15.66 -13.47 18.16
CA GLY A 42 15.09 -14.30 17.11
C GLY A 42 13.99 -13.57 16.35
N LEU A 43 14.12 -12.26 16.12
CA LEU A 43 13.07 -11.44 15.52
C LEU A 43 13.51 -10.94 14.15
N LEU A 44 12.70 -11.20 13.12
CA LEU A 44 12.89 -10.73 11.76
C LEU A 44 11.82 -9.70 11.43
N VAL A 45 12.24 -8.50 11.07
CA VAL A 45 11.37 -7.44 10.53
C VAL A 45 11.64 -7.34 9.03
N LEU A 46 10.58 -7.36 8.24
CA LEU A 46 10.61 -7.15 6.80
C LEU A 46 9.75 -5.93 6.47
N GLU A 47 10.27 -5.02 5.65
CA GLU A 47 9.44 -4.03 4.99
C GLU A 47 9.09 -4.59 3.61
N VAL A 48 7.80 -4.64 3.31
CA VAL A 48 7.27 -5.24 2.07
C VAL A 48 6.37 -4.22 1.40
N SER A 49 6.71 -3.90 0.15
CA SER A 49 5.86 -3.14 -0.76
C SER A 49 5.10 -4.12 -1.64
N PHE A 50 3.80 -3.90 -1.83
CA PHE A 50 2.99 -4.70 -2.75
C PHE A 50 1.75 -3.93 -3.21
N THR A 51 1.11 -4.42 -4.26
CA THR A 51 -0.15 -3.87 -4.76
C THR A 51 -1.30 -4.75 -4.29
N TYR A 52 -2.36 -4.16 -3.76
CA TYR A 52 -3.62 -4.83 -3.47
C TYR A 52 -4.65 -4.32 -4.49
N SER A 53 -4.92 -5.16 -5.49
CA SER A 53 -5.70 -4.82 -6.68
C SER A 53 -6.99 -5.62 -6.70
N GLY A 54 -8.09 -4.98 -7.12
CA GLY A 54 -9.39 -5.61 -7.31
C GLY A 54 -9.90 -5.43 -8.74
N GLU A 55 -10.83 -6.28 -9.14
CA GLU A 55 -11.53 -6.15 -10.42
C GLU A 55 -12.63 -5.09 -10.31
N GLN A 56 -12.55 -4.06 -11.17
CA GLN A 56 -13.57 -3.03 -11.23
C GLN A 56 -14.91 -3.58 -11.72
N ASP A 57 -16.00 -3.23 -11.02
CA ASP A 57 -17.37 -3.43 -11.50
C ASP A 57 -17.66 -2.50 -12.70
N GLN A 58 -17.70 -3.08 -13.90
CA GLN A 58 -17.95 -2.34 -15.15
C GLN A 58 -19.35 -1.72 -15.23
N ASP A 59 -20.29 -2.16 -14.39
CA ASP A 59 -21.64 -1.60 -14.31
C ASP A 59 -21.72 -0.38 -13.37
N ARG A 60 -20.62 -0.01 -12.68
CA ARG A 60 -20.54 1.12 -11.74
C ARG A 60 -19.54 2.19 -12.17
N PRO A 61 -19.77 3.46 -11.79
CA PRO A 61 -18.76 4.51 -11.95
C PRO A 61 -17.46 4.14 -11.25
N TYR A 62 -16.32 4.43 -11.89
CA TYR A 62 -15.00 4.21 -11.33
C TYR A 62 -14.82 4.95 -10.00
N ALA A 63 -14.35 4.22 -8.99
CA ALA A 63 -14.12 4.72 -7.64
C ALA A 63 -12.80 4.17 -7.04
N GLY A 64 -11.81 3.92 -7.91
CA GLY A 64 -10.56 3.24 -7.53
C GLY A 64 -10.67 1.72 -7.54
N CYS A 65 -9.55 1.05 -7.79
CA CYS A 65 -9.43 -0.41 -7.76
C CYS A 65 -8.05 -0.91 -7.30
N GLU A 66 -7.09 -0.01 -7.09
CA GLU A 66 -5.73 -0.36 -6.69
C GLU A 66 -5.27 0.39 -5.45
N PHE A 67 -4.64 -0.35 -4.54
CA PHE A 67 -3.96 0.17 -3.35
C PHE A 67 -2.49 -0.21 -3.41
N TYR A 68 -1.61 0.78 -3.27
CA TYR A 68 -0.18 0.61 -3.14
C TYR A 68 0.19 0.66 -1.67
N LEU A 69 0.72 -0.45 -1.15
CA LEU A 69 0.88 -0.66 0.27
C LEU A 69 2.34 -0.88 0.62
N ASP A 70 2.80 -0.18 1.65
CA ASP A 70 4.00 -0.53 2.39
C ASP A 70 3.58 -1.10 3.74
N VAL A 71 4.08 -2.29 4.07
CA VAL A 71 3.78 -2.97 5.34
C VAL A 71 5.06 -3.41 6.03
N GLU A 72 5.03 -3.37 7.35
CA GLU A 72 6.04 -3.97 8.21
C GLU A 72 5.55 -5.35 8.66
N VAL A 73 6.32 -6.40 8.34
CA VAL A 73 6.05 -7.78 8.70
C VAL A 73 7.04 -8.25 9.75
N THR A 74 6.55 -8.60 10.93
CA THR A 74 7.33 -9.12 12.05
C THR A 74 7.16 -10.63 12.20
N LEU A 75 8.27 -11.35 12.17
CA LEU A 75 8.36 -12.80 12.32
C LEU A 75 9.24 -13.16 13.50
N VAL A 76 8.81 -14.12 14.30
CA VAL A 76 9.58 -14.64 15.44
C VAL A 76 10.07 -16.06 15.14
N ARG A 77 11.36 -16.28 15.35
CA ARG A 77 12.01 -17.57 15.22
C ARG A 77 11.85 -18.37 16.51
N ARG A 78 11.12 -19.47 16.41
CA ARG A 78 11.07 -20.53 17.44
C ARG A 78 11.91 -21.73 16.95
N PRO A 79 12.19 -22.74 17.79
CA PRO A 79 13.11 -23.83 17.44
C PRO A 79 12.71 -24.54 16.14
N GLY A 80 13.35 -24.16 15.03
CA GLY A 80 13.13 -24.74 13.70
C GLY A 80 12.06 -24.07 12.83
N GLU A 81 11.31 -23.09 13.34
CA GLU A 81 10.13 -22.53 12.64
C GLU A 81 10.04 -21.01 12.77
N TRP A 82 9.57 -20.36 11.71
CA TRP A 82 9.18 -18.95 11.70
C TRP A 82 7.68 -18.86 11.98
N LEU A 83 7.32 -18.06 12.98
CA LEU A 83 5.93 -17.84 13.38
C LEU A 83 5.57 -16.37 13.23
N PHE A 84 4.32 -16.13 12.85
CA PHE A 84 3.68 -14.83 12.95
C PHE A 84 3.30 -14.56 14.40
N GLU A 85 3.72 -13.41 14.94
CA GLU A 85 3.28 -12.92 16.24
C GLU A 85 1.85 -12.32 16.16
N GLU A 86 1.25 -11.93 17.28
CA GLU A 86 0.05 -11.09 17.25
C GLU A 86 0.41 -9.72 16.69
N GLY A 87 -0.39 -9.18 15.76
CA GLY A 87 -0.06 -7.91 15.08
C GLY A 87 1.20 -8.00 14.22
N TRP A 88 1.50 -9.19 13.68
CA TRP A 88 2.67 -9.45 12.86
C TRP A 88 2.74 -8.63 11.57
N VAL A 89 1.65 -7.99 11.15
CA VAL A 89 1.63 -7.07 10.01
C VAL A 89 1.09 -5.73 10.46
N ALA A 90 1.80 -4.66 10.08
CA ALA A 90 1.38 -3.30 10.31
C ALA A 90 1.49 -2.52 9.00
N VAL A 91 0.41 -1.87 8.60
CA VAL A 91 0.42 -1.02 7.40
C VAL A 91 1.11 0.30 7.73
N THR A 92 2.23 0.58 7.07
CA THR A 92 3.02 1.81 7.28
C THR A 92 2.62 2.89 6.28
N LYS A 93 2.21 2.51 5.07
CA LYS A 93 1.72 3.41 4.04
C LYS A 93 0.57 2.78 3.24
N ILE A 94 -0.45 3.58 2.96
CA ILE A 94 -1.53 3.28 2.02
C ILE A 94 -1.60 4.43 1.03
N GLU A 95 -1.64 4.11 -0.25
CA GLU A 95 -1.82 5.07 -1.33
C GLU A 95 -2.76 4.46 -2.37
N THR A 96 -3.84 5.16 -2.73
CA THR A 96 -4.77 4.68 -3.77
C THR A 96 -4.36 5.17 -5.16
N ASP A 97 -4.82 4.49 -6.20
CA ASP A 97 -4.79 5.01 -7.58
C ASP A 97 -5.39 6.43 -7.69
N GLN A 98 -6.51 6.68 -7.02
CA GLN A 98 -7.15 7.99 -6.98
C GLN A 98 -6.28 9.06 -6.29
N ASP A 99 -5.50 8.69 -5.28
CA ASP A 99 -4.57 9.61 -4.62
C ASP A 99 -3.44 10.00 -5.57
N ARG A 100 -2.88 9.03 -6.30
CA ARG A 100 -1.83 9.29 -7.31
C ARG A 100 -2.33 10.19 -8.43
N ASP A 101 -3.53 9.95 -8.94
CA ASP A 101 -4.13 10.78 -9.99
C ASP A 101 -4.34 12.22 -9.50
N ARG A 102 -4.85 12.39 -8.28
CA ARG A 102 -5.07 13.71 -7.68
C ARG A 102 -3.76 14.46 -7.44
N GLU A 103 -2.72 13.78 -6.97
CA GLU A 103 -1.40 14.39 -6.78
C GLU A 103 -0.79 14.85 -8.10
N ALA A 104 -0.95 14.07 -9.17
CA ALA A 104 -0.49 14.43 -10.51
C ALA A 104 -1.21 15.69 -11.03
N GLU A 105 -2.54 15.76 -10.90
CA GLU A 105 -3.31 16.95 -11.28
C GLU A 105 -2.89 18.21 -10.50
N LEU A 106 -2.67 18.08 -9.20
CA LEU A 106 -2.20 19.19 -8.35
C LEU A 106 -0.81 19.67 -8.75
N ALA A 107 0.10 18.76 -9.09
CA ALA A 107 1.44 19.09 -9.53
C ALA A 107 1.44 19.92 -10.83
N ASP A 108 0.60 19.53 -11.79
CA ASP A 108 0.42 20.25 -13.05
C ASP A 108 -0.17 21.64 -12.82
N MET A 109 -1.22 21.76 -12.00
CA MET A 109 -1.81 23.06 -11.65
C MET A 109 -0.79 23.99 -10.97
N TYR A 110 0.03 23.47 -10.05
CA TYR A 110 1.05 24.25 -9.36
C TYR A 110 2.18 24.70 -10.31
N ALA A 111 2.57 23.86 -11.26
CA ALA A 111 3.55 24.21 -12.28
C ALA A 111 3.06 25.39 -13.14
N ASP A 112 1.78 25.39 -13.54
CA ASP A 112 1.19 26.48 -14.29
C ASP A 112 1.06 27.77 -13.47
N TYR A 113 0.67 27.67 -12.20
CA TYR A 113 0.68 28.81 -11.28
C TYR A 113 2.07 29.46 -11.16
N LEU A 114 3.13 28.64 -11.04
CA LEU A 114 4.51 29.13 -10.98
C LEU A 114 4.95 29.83 -12.28
N LYS A 115 4.52 29.33 -13.45
CA LYS A 115 4.78 29.98 -14.74
C LYS A 115 4.10 31.35 -14.80
N ASP A 116 2.84 31.43 -14.37
CA ASP A 116 2.08 32.68 -14.36
C ASP A 116 2.63 33.70 -13.37
N LYS A 117 3.07 33.26 -12.19
CA LYS A 117 3.73 34.12 -11.20
C LYS A 117 5.05 34.67 -11.73
N LYS A 118 5.90 33.84 -12.36
CA LYS A 118 7.15 34.31 -12.99
C LYS A 118 6.89 35.30 -14.13
N ARG A 119 5.79 35.14 -14.86
CA ARG A 119 5.36 36.07 -15.92
C ARG A 119 4.89 37.42 -15.37
N THR A 120 4.30 37.44 -14.17
CA THR A 120 3.79 38.67 -13.53
C THR A 120 4.86 39.39 -12.70
N ASP A 121 5.76 38.68 -12.03
CA ASP A 121 6.88 39.26 -11.25
C ASP A 121 8.07 39.71 -12.13
N GLY A 122 8.11 39.27 -13.40
CA GLY A 122 9.14 39.64 -14.38
C GLY A 122 8.82 40.90 -15.21
N MET A 123 7.77 41.65 -14.84
CA MET A 123 7.30 42.85 -15.52
C MET A 123 7.49 44.10 -14.67
#